data_AF-A0AB34GZ70-F1
#
_entry.id   AF-A0AB34GZ70-F1
#
_cell.length_a   1.000
_cell.length_b   1.000
_cell.length_c   1.000
_cell.angle_alpha   90.00
_cell.angle_beta   90.00
_cell.angle_gamma   90.00
#
_symmetry.space_group_name_H-M   'P 1'
#
loop_
_entity.id
_entity.type
_entity.pdbx_description
1 polymer ?
#
loop_
_entity_poly.entity_id
_entity_poly.type
_entity_poly.pdbx_seq_one_letter_code
_entity_poly.pdbx_strand_id
1 'polypeptide(L)'
;MATTASFSHRDSEDNPPHWEKKSAEVKTTHISVYPFSSALGALDFRPPCPAMGSAENGAVTSASTQKTDPAMEPKLKAVDWDKVAGTRQARMRTEEQVPTAHKHDLGQQTRAKVMDLVDWQKPLLWQVGHLGEKYDEWVHQPVTRPIRLFHSDLVEALSKTVWYSVPIIWVPLMLYLSWSYYRTLAQGNVRLFTSFTTEYSVAMPESTFPGLFMLGLLLWSLVEYLIHRFLFHMKPPNDSYYLIMLHFVMHGQHHKAPFDESRLVFPPVPASLVIAFFYVFLRLILPEAVGGTVFAGGLLGYVIYDMIHYYLHFGSPHKGSYLYHLKAHHVKHHFAHQQSGFGISTKFWDHFFHTLIPEEPHPKIQ
;
A
#
# COMPACT_ATOMS: atom_id res chain seq x y z
N MET A 1 -20.58 34.43 -89.72
CA MET A 1 -21.69 34.10 -88.79
C MET A 1 -21.08 33.64 -87.49
N ALA A 2 -21.35 34.16 -86.30
CA ALA A 2 -22.10 35.32 -85.83
C ALA A 2 -21.63 35.54 -84.36
N THR A 3 -21.10 36.71 -84.05
CA THR A 3 -21.59 37.70 -83.05
C THR A 3 -21.45 37.38 -81.56
N THR A 4 -20.67 38.26 -80.94
CA THR A 4 -20.73 38.78 -79.56
C THR A 4 -22.13 39.08 -79.04
N ALA A 5 -22.36 38.91 -77.73
CA ALA A 5 -23.35 39.68 -76.98
C ALA A 5 -22.86 39.94 -75.54
N SER A 6 -22.65 41.23 -75.27
CA SER A 6 -22.63 41.87 -73.96
C SER A 6 -24.08 42.20 -73.56
N PHE A 7 -24.41 42.13 -72.27
CA PHE A 7 -25.48 42.98 -71.71
C PHE A 7 -25.18 43.37 -70.27
N SER A 8 -25.51 44.63 -69.98
CA SER A 8 -25.16 45.41 -68.80
C SER A 8 -26.31 45.55 -67.79
N HIS A 9 -25.95 45.94 -66.56
CA HIS A 9 -26.67 46.82 -65.62
C HIS A 9 -28.00 46.36 -64.99
N ARG A 10 -28.06 46.24 -63.65
CA ARG A 10 -28.45 47.32 -62.72
C ARG A 10 -28.48 46.86 -61.26
N ASP A 11 -28.25 47.83 -60.39
CA ASP A 11 -28.25 47.81 -58.94
C ASP A 11 -29.59 47.43 -58.31
N SER A 12 -29.54 46.76 -57.15
CA SER A 12 -30.48 47.01 -56.05
C SER A 12 -29.83 46.58 -54.73
N GLU A 13 -29.41 47.57 -53.97
CA GLU A 13 -29.29 47.47 -52.52
C GLU A 13 -30.62 46.98 -51.94
N ASP A 14 -30.61 46.00 -51.06
CA ASP A 14 -31.68 45.89 -50.06
C ASP A 14 -31.17 45.25 -48.76
N ASN A 15 -31.50 45.96 -47.69
CA ASN A 15 -31.15 45.84 -46.29
C ASN A 15 -31.65 44.51 -45.66
N PRO A 16 -31.01 43.96 -44.62
CA PRO A 16 -31.45 42.70 -44.01
C PRO A 16 -32.71 42.89 -43.14
N PRO A 17 -33.55 41.85 -43.00
CA PRO A 17 -34.78 41.96 -42.22
C PRO A 17 -34.51 41.95 -40.72
N HIS A 18 -35.00 43.00 -40.07
CA HIS A 18 -35.31 43.05 -38.64
C HIS A 18 -36.26 41.90 -38.27
N TRP A 19 -35.87 41.07 -37.31
CA TRP A 19 -36.81 40.23 -36.58
C TRP A 19 -36.75 40.54 -35.08
N GLU A 20 -37.95 40.60 -34.52
CA GLU A 20 -38.32 41.15 -33.22
C GLU A 20 -37.71 40.38 -32.04
N LYS A 21 -37.32 41.13 -31.00
CA LYS A 21 -37.08 40.61 -29.66
C LYS A 21 -38.40 40.06 -29.09
N LYS A 22 -38.56 38.74 -29.08
CA LYS A 22 -39.46 38.05 -28.15
C LYS A 22 -38.66 37.61 -26.93
N SER A 23 -38.85 38.34 -25.84
CA SER A 23 -38.44 37.94 -24.50
C SER A 23 -39.20 36.67 -24.11
N ALA A 24 -38.50 35.53 -24.05
CA ALA A 24 -39.02 34.31 -23.43
C ALA A 24 -38.40 34.20 -22.04
N GLU A 25 -39.24 34.33 -21.01
CA GLU A 25 -38.93 33.96 -19.64
C GLU A 25 -38.49 32.49 -19.58
N VAL A 26 -37.23 32.25 -19.24
CA VAL A 26 -36.76 30.92 -18.87
C VAL A 26 -37.27 30.64 -17.46
N LYS A 27 -38.33 29.85 -17.36
CA LYS A 27 -38.75 29.21 -16.11
C LYS A 27 -37.63 28.30 -15.62
N THR A 28 -37.00 28.69 -14.52
CA THR A 28 -36.07 27.86 -13.76
C THR A 28 -36.82 26.61 -13.29
N THR A 29 -36.58 25.49 -13.94
CA THR A 29 -37.13 24.20 -13.50
C THR A 29 -36.14 23.64 -12.50
N HIS A 30 -36.51 23.64 -11.21
CA HIS A 30 -35.75 22.98 -10.16
C HIS A 30 -35.74 21.47 -10.45
N ILE A 31 -34.62 20.96 -10.96
CA ILE A 31 -34.34 19.53 -10.98
C ILE A 31 -33.80 19.17 -9.60
N SER A 32 -34.61 18.47 -8.82
CA SER A 32 -34.22 17.86 -7.56
C SER A 32 -33.22 16.76 -7.83
N VAL A 33 -31.94 17.01 -7.52
CA VAL A 33 -30.89 16.00 -7.53
C VAL A 33 -30.94 15.28 -6.18
N TYR A 34 -31.42 14.05 -6.18
CA TYR A 34 -31.26 13.14 -5.04
C TYR A 34 -29.77 12.87 -4.83
N PRO A 35 -29.22 13.04 -3.62
CA PRO A 35 -27.84 12.67 -3.36
C PRO A 35 -27.71 11.14 -3.34
N PHE A 36 -26.89 10.61 -4.24
CA PHE A 36 -26.37 9.25 -4.15
C PHE A 36 -25.46 9.20 -2.90
N SER A 37 -25.91 8.48 -1.87
CA SER A 37 -25.19 8.33 -0.61
C SER A 37 -23.84 7.66 -0.85
N SER A 38 -22.76 8.41 -0.63
CA SER A 38 -21.39 7.95 -0.63
C SER A 38 -21.07 7.25 0.69
N ALA A 39 -21.13 5.92 0.69
CA ALA A 39 -20.56 5.11 1.77
C ALA A 39 -19.04 4.97 1.59
N LEU A 40 -18.31 6.08 1.71
CA LEU A 40 -16.89 6.09 2.02
C LEU A 40 -16.78 6.44 3.50
N GLY A 41 -16.69 5.40 4.34
CA GLY A 41 -16.42 5.57 5.76
C GLY A 41 -15.10 6.31 5.91
N ALA A 42 -15.15 7.50 6.51
CA ALA A 42 -13.99 8.30 6.83
C ALA A 42 -13.02 7.47 7.69
N LEU A 43 -11.82 7.24 7.16
CA LEU A 43 -10.67 6.85 7.97
C LEU A 43 -10.31 8.07 8.82
N ASP A 44 -10.59 8.00 10.12
CA ASP A 44 -10.25 9.03 11.10
C ASP A 44 -8.73 9.02 11.32
N PHE A 45 -8.01 9.76 10.47
CA PHE A 45 -6.59 10.05 10.65
C PHE A 45 -6.45 11.28 11.56
N ARG A 46 -6.21 11.05 12.86
CA ARG A 46 -5.72 12.12 13.74
C ARG A 46 -4.19 12.18 13.69
N PRO A 47 -3.59 13.28 13.21
CA PRO A 47 -2.15 13.52 13.38
C PRO A 47 -1.86 14.05 14.80
N PRO A 48 -0.68 13.75 15.40
CA PRO A 48 -0.21 14.44 16.59
C PRO A 48 0.33 15.85 16.25
N CYS A 49 -0.06 16.87 17.01
CA CYS A 49 0.41 18.26 16.87
C CYS A 49 1.93 18.39 17.12
N PRO A 50 2.63 19.28 16.40
CA PRO A 50 4.01 19.64 16.71
C PRO A 50 4.07 20.68 17.84
N ALA A 51 4.98 20.49 18.79
CA ALA A 51 5.33 21.50 19.79
C ALA A 51 6.17 22.60 19.11
N MET A 52 5.64 23.82 19.03
CA MET A 52 6.42 25.03 18.76
C MET A 52 7.10 25.49 20.05
N GLY A 53 8.42 25.60 20.04
CA GLY A 53 9.17 26.38 21.01
C GLY A 53 9.24 27.84 20.56
N SER A 54 8.88 28.77 21.43
CA SER A 54 9.36 30.15 21.38
C SER A 54 10.03 30.49 22.71
N ALA A 55 11.21 31.06 22.63
CA ALA A 55 11.98 31.57 23.75
C ALA A 55 11.37 32.87 24.30
N GLU A 56 11.43 33.08 25.62
CA GLU A 56 11.79 34.36 26.23
C GLU A 56 12.09 34.24 27.73
N ASN A 57 12.89 35.20 28.20
CA ASN A 57 13.71 35.24 29.41
C ASN A 57 12.97 35.52 30.73
N GLY A 58 13.55 35.14 31.88
CA GLY A 58 13.22 35.75 33.18
C GLY A 58 13.71 34.93 34.40
N ALA A 59 14.54 35.56 35.23
CA ALA A 59 15.22 34.95 36.39
C ALA A 59 14.43 35.07 37.72
N VAL A 60 14.94 34.34 38.74
CA VAL A 60 14.90 34.62 40.21
C VAL A 60 13.90 33.82 41.09
N THR A 61 14.51 32.85 41.82
CA THR A 61 14.34 32.38 43.23
C THR A 61 13.05 31.78 43.82
N SER A 62 13.32 30.70 44.57
CA SER A 62 12.82 30.32 45.91
C SER A 62 11.89 29.11 45.98
N ALA A 63 12.17 28.29 46.99
CA ALA A 63 11.68 26.95 47.20
C ALA A 63 10.22 26.90 47.67
N SER A 64 9.47 25.90 47.18
CA SER A 64 8.35 25.32 47.91
C SER A 64 8.08 23.91 47.37
N THR A 65 8.24 22.93 48.26
CA THR A 65 7.83 21.54 48.08
C THR A 65 6.32 21.45 47.91
N GLN A 66 5.84 20.98 46.75
CA GLN A 66 4.47 20.50 46.57
C GLN A 66 4.49 19.13 45.89
N LYS A 67 3.97 18.14 46.63
CA LYS A 67 3.61 16.80 46.15
C LYS A 67 2.72 16.90 44.91
N THR A 68 3.06 16.18 43.85
CA THR A 68 2.18 15.94 42.70
C THR A 68 1.76 14.47 42.66
N ASP A 69 0.44 14.27 42.60
CA ASP A 69 -0.26 13.01 42.38
C ASP A 69 0.24 12.22 41.16
N PRO A 70 0.34 10.88 41.23
CA PRO A 70 0.63 10.05 40.07
C PRO A 70 -0.68 9.61 39.40
N ALA A 71 -1.24 10.45 38.52
CA ALA A 71 -2.42 10.02 37.75
C ALA A 71 -2.60 10.80 36.44
N MET A 72 -1.78 10.50 35.42
CA MET A 72 -2.24 10.61 34.03
C MET A 72 -1.35 9.81 33.07
N GLU A 73 -1.39 8.47 33.15
CA GLU A 73 -1.03 7.62 32.02
C GLU A 73 -2.27 7.39 31.14
N PRO A 74 -2.20 7.57 29.81
CA PRO A 74 -3.25 7.08 28.94
C PRO A 74 -3.19 5.55 28.95
N LYS A 75 -4.21 4.91 29.54
CA LYS A 75 -4.41 3.47 29.51
C LYS A 75 -4.59 2.98 28.07
N LEU A 76 -3.49 2.71 27.38
CA LEU A 76 -3.45 1.77 26.27
C LEU A 76 -3.87 0.42 26.83
N LYS A 77 -5.06 -0.07 26.44
CA LYS A 77 -5.37 -1.49 26.62
C LYS A 77 -4.45 -2.25 25.68
N ALA A 78 -3.27 -2.63 26.18
CA ALA A 78 -2.44 -3.63 25.57
C ALA A 78 -3.30 -4.88 25.35
N VAL A 79 -3.47 -5.27 24.08
CA VAL A 79 -3.95 -6.60 23.77
C VAL A 79 -2.87 -7.54 24.29
N ASP A 80 -3.27 -8.45 25.18
CA ASP A 80 -2.41 -9.51 25.71
C ASP A 80 -2.13 -10.50 24.56
N TRP A 81 -1.03 -10.26 23.86
CA TRP A 81 -0.64 -11.00 22.65
C TRP A 81 -0.16 -12.42 22.95
N ASP A 82 0.21 -12.73 24.20
CA ASP A 82 0.54 -14.09 24.63
C ASP A 82 -0.68 -15.02 24.56
N LYS A 83 -1.89 -14.48 24.74
CA LYS A 83 -3.14 -15.23 24.51
C LYS A 83 -3.44 -15.54 23.05
N VAL A 84 -2.93 -14.76 22.11
CA VAL A 84 -3.15 -14.98 20.66
C VAL A 84 -2.17 -16.03 20.11
N ALA A 85 -0.97 -16.12 20.67
CA ALA A 85 0.04 -17.12 20.31
C ALA A 85 -0.20 -18.52 20.94
N GLY A 86 -1.10 -18.62 21.93
CA GLY A 86 -1.30 -19.83 22.74
C GLY A 86 -1.99 -21.03 22.06
N THR A 87 -2.53 -20.91 20.84
CA THR A 87 -3.27 -22.01 20.19
C THR A 87 -2.39 -23.16 19.68
N ARG A 88 -1.06 -23.02 19.73
CA ARG A 88 -0.11 -24.08 19.33
C ARG A 88 -0.08 -25.30 20.27
N GLN A 89 -0.60 -25.20 21.51
CA GLN A 89 -0.48 -26.29 22.51
C GLN A 89 -1.65 -27.27 22.56
N ALA A 90 -2.79 -26.97 21.93
CA ALA A 90 -3.99 -27.80 22.08
C ALA A 90 -4.09 -28.99 21.09
N ARG A 91 -3.20 -29.08 20.08
CA ARG A 91 -3.33 -30.04 18.97
C ARG A 91 -2.13 -30.97 18.76
N MET A 92 -1.61 -31.55 19.84
CA MET A 92 -0.80 -32.77 19.80
C MET A 92 -1.06 -33.53 21.10
N ARG A 93 -2.16 -34.30 21.13
CA ARG A 93 -2.51 -35.14 22.28
C ARG A 93 -2.82 -36.57 21.82
N THR A 94 -1.82 -37.19 21.21
CA THR A 94 -1.61 -38.64 21.18
C THR A 94 -0.18 -38.85 20.71
N GLU A 95 0.78 -38.72 21.62
CA GLU A 95 2.08 -39.39 21.64
C GLU A 95 2.90 -38.83 22.82
N GLU A 96 3.31 -39.77 23.69
CA GLU A 96 4.27 -39.67 24.80
C GLU A 96 4.29 -38.38 25.65
N GLN A 97 3.80 -38.51 26.88
CA GLN A 97 3.79 -37.45 27.91
C GLN A 97 5.22 -37.12 28.39
N VAL A 98 5.94 -36.29 27.62
CA VAL A 98 7.03 -35.47 28.15
C VAL A 98 6.40 -34.25 28.84
N PRO A 99 6.81 -33.88 30.07
CA PRO A 99 6.19 -32.79 30.84
C PRO A 99 6.10 -31.48 30.03
N THR A 100 4.94 -30.82 30.04
CA THR A 100 4.67 -29.56 29.32
C THR A 100 5.62 -28.43 29.70
N ALA A 101 6.08 -28.39 30.95
CA ALA A 101 7.12 -27.46 31.41
C ALA A 101 8.45 -27.68 30.66
N HIS A 102 8.82 -28.93 30.39
CA HIS A 102 10.07 -29.26 29.70
C HIS A 102 10.02 -28.90 28.21
N LYS A 103 8.86 -29.08 27.55
CA LYS A 103 8.65 -28.61 26.16
C LYS A 103 8.67 -27.08 26.05
N HIS A 104 8.13 -26.37 27.05
CA HIS A 104 8.16 -24.91 27.08
C HIS A 104 9.58 -24.38 27.30
N ASP A 105 10.32 -25.00 28.22
CA ASP A 105 11.71 -24.65 28.54
C ASP A 105 12.66 -24.92 27.36
N LEU A 106 12.52 -26.08 26.69
CA LEU A 106 13.25 -26.36 25.44
C LEU A 106 12.90 -25.35 24.32
N GLY A 107 11.62 -24.98 24.19
CA GLY A 107 11.17 -24.00 23.20
C GLY A 107 11.76 -22.60 23.43
N GLN A 108 11.81 -22.16 24.69
CA GLN A 108 12.43 -20.90 25.08
C GLN A 108 13.95 -20.93 24.89
N GLN A 109 14.61 -22.02 25.26
CA GLN A 109 16.05 -22.19 25.09
C GLN A 109 16.46 -22.25 23.61
N THR A 110 15.66 -22.91 22.78
CA THR A 110 15.88 -22.96 21.32
C THR A 110 15.68 -21.58 20.69
N ARG A 111 14.62 -20.85 21.08
CA ARG A 111 14.40 -19.47 20.63
C ARG A 111 15.54 -18.53 21.05
N ALA A 112 16.02 -18.62 22.29
CA ALA A 112 17.16 -17.84 22.76
C ALA A 112 18.41 -18.11 21.91
N LYS A 113 18.71 -19.40 21.67
CA LYS A 113 19.86 -19.81 20.84
C LYS A 113 19.78 -19.32 19.40
N VAL A 114 18.57 -19.25 18.83
CA VAL A 114 18.36 -18.66 17.49
C VAL A 114 18.53 -17.14 17.54
N MET A 115 18.03 -16.46 18.58
CA MET A 115 18.16 -15.00 18.69
C MET A 115 19.61 -14.52 18.83
N ASP A 116 20.48 -15.34 19.41
CA ASP A 116 21.90 -15.02 19.65
C ASP A 116 22.80 -15.19 18.41
N LEU A 117 22.23 -15.53 17.25
CA LEU A 117 22.99 -15.71 16.00
C LEU A 117 23.54 -14.40 15.41
N VAL A 118 23.06 -13.24 15.88
CA VAL A 118 23.53 -11.92 15.43
C VAL A 118 23.91 -11.04 16.62
N ASP A 119 24.87 -10.15 16.40
CA ASP A 119 25.20 -9.09 17.33
C ASP A 119 24.23 -7.92 17.16
N TRP A 120 23.29 -7.82 18.09
CA TRP A 120 22.25 -6.81 18.10
C TRP A 120 22.73 -5.38 18.40
N GLN A 121 23.98 -5.20 18.78
CA GLN A 121 24.60 -3.88 18.99
C GLN A 121 25.19 -3.34 17.68
N LYS A 122 25.35 -4.20 16.68
CA LYS A 122 25.85 -3.87 15.34
C LYS A 122 24.71 -3.84 14.31
N PRO A 123 24.90 -3.15 13.17
CA PRO A 123 23.92 -3.16 12.09
C PRO A 123 23.74 -4.56 11.50
N LEU A 124 22.50 -4.92 11.19
CA LEU A 124 22.12 -6.29 10.88
C LEU A 124 22.41 -6.70 9.44
N LEU A 125 22.39 -5.76 8.48
CA LEU A 125 22.35 -6.12 7.06
C LEU A 125 23.54 -6.98 6.62
N TRP A 126 24.74 -6.66 7.08
CA TRP A 126 25.95 -7.42 6.74
C TRP A 126 26.09 -8.72 7.57
N GLN A 127 25.39 -8.81 8.70
CA GLN A 127 25.41 -10.00 9.54
C GLN A 127 24.49 -11.09 8.98
N VAL A 128 23.29 -10.71 8.52
CA VAL A 128 22.26 -11.67 8.10
C VAL A 128 22.69 -12.56 6.94
N GLY A 129 23.51 -12.05 6.01
CA GLY A 129 24.02 -12.85 4.90
C GLY A 129 24.88 -14.03 5.34
N HIS A 130 25.48 -13.98 6.54
CA HIS A 130 26.31 -15.07 7.08
C HIS A 130 25.48 -16.15 7.82
N LEU A 131 24.16 -15.97 7.97
CA LEU A 131 23.32 -16.92 8.69
C LEU A 131 23.09 -18.23 7.93
N GLY A 132 23.21 -18.19 6.60
CA GLY A 132 23.03 -19.35 5.72
C GLY A 132 21.74 -20.11 6.01
N GLU A 133 21.83 -21.41 6.28
CA GLU A 133 20.68 -22.29 6.55
C GLU A 133 19.81 -21.84 7.74
N LYS A 134 20.39 -21.11 8.70
CA LYS A 134 19.67 -20.64 9.90
C LYS A 134 18.85 -19.38 9.63
N TYR A 135 18.99 -18.77 8.45
CA TYR A 135 18.33 -17.52 8.11
C TYR A 135 16.80 -17.63 8.12
N ASP A 136 16.25 -18.67 7.47
CA ASP A 136 14.80 -18.86 7.33
C ASP A 136 14.11 -18.96 8.69
N GLU A 137 14.69 -19.72 9.62
CA GLU A 137 14.16 -19.82 10.98
C GLU A 137 14.35 -18.49 11.75
N TRP A 138 15.52 -17.85 11.62
CA TRP A 138 15.84 -16.64 12.36
C TRP A 138 14.96 -15.43 11.97
N VAL A 139 14.71 -15.25 10.67
CA VAL A 139 13.97 -14.08 10.15
C VAL A 139 12.50 -14.12 10.54
N HIS A 140 11.91 -15.32 10.62
CA HIS A 140 10.51 -15.58 10.97
C HIS A 140 10.25 -15.66 12.49
N GLN A 141 11.21 -15.25 13.32
CA GLN A 141 11.03 -15.09 14.75
C GLN A 141 11.00 -13.60 15.12
N PRO A 142 9.81 -13.01 15.25
CA PRO A 142 9.67 -11.56 15.44
C PRO A 142 10.27 -11.05 16.75
N VAL A 143 10.73 -9.80 16.71
CA VAL A 143 11.22 -9.04 17.86
C VAL A 143 10.44 -7.74 18.01
N THR A 144 10.37 -7.23 19.25
CA THR A 144 9.64 -6.00 19.61
C THR A 144 10.56 -4.78 19.75
N ARG A 145 11.77 -4.85 19.20
CA ARG A 145 12.78 -3.80 19.27
C ARG A 145 13.03 -3.17 17.90
N PRO A 146 13.40 -1.88 17.84
CA PRO A 146 13.92 -1.29 16.62
C PRO A 146 15.18 -2.02 16.13
N ILE A 147 15.34 -2.05 14.81
CA ILE A 147 16.52 -2.64 14.16
C ILE A 147 17.32 -1.57 13.44
N ARG A 148 18.64 -1.76 13.39
CA ARG A 148 19.56 -0.93 12.61
C ARG A 148 20.11 -1.76 11.46
N LEU A 149 20.07 -1.23 10.24
CA LEU A 149 20.54 -1.96 9.05
C LEU A 149 21.96 -1.56 8.64
N PHE A 150 22.31 -0.27 8.72
CA PHE A 150 23.57 0.25 8.20
C PHE A 150 24.47 0.87 9.27
N HIS A 151 25.79 0.87 9.02
CA HIS A 151 26.75 1.56 9.91
C HIS A 151 26.60 3.08 9.82
N SER A 152 26.49 3.63 8.62
CA SER A 152 26.34 5.06 8.39
C SER A 152 24.96 5.56 8.84
N ASP A 153 24.94 6.64 9.64
CA ASP A 153 23.69 7.29 10.04
C ASP A 153 22.91 7.86 8.85
N LEU A 154 23.60 8.32 7.81
CA LEU A 154 22.96 8.81 6.59
C LEU A 154 22.22 7.69 5.86
N VAL A 155 22.88 6.56 5.61
CA VAL A 155 22.26 5.42 4.91
C VAL A 155 21.16 4.79 5.75
N GLU A 156 21.35 4.74 7.07
CA GLU A 156 20.32 4.31 8.01
C GLU A 156 19.09 5.21 7.93
N ALA A 157 19.26 6.53 7.92
CA ALA A 157 18.16 7.49 7.78
C ALA A 157 17.43 7.34 6.43
N LEU A 158 18.15 7.19 5.31
CA LEU A 158 17.56 6.99 3.97
C LEU A 158 16.77 5.69 3.84
N SER A 159 17.07 4.71 4.69
CA SER A 159 16.39 3.42 4.67
C SER A 159 15.13 3.39 5.54
N LYS A 160 14.86 4.44 6.31
CA LYS A 160 13.65 4.62 7.12
C LYS A 160 12.63 5.44 6.35
N THR A 161 11.40 4.94 6.29
CA THR A 161 10.32 5.56 5.52
C THR A 161 9.09 5.77 6.38
N VAL A 162 8.63 7.02 6.46
CA VAL A 162 7.38 7.39 7.12
C VAL A 162 6.18 7.08 6.21
N TRP A 163 5.09 6.57 6.79
CA TRP A 163 3.93 6.10 6.02
C TRP A 163 3.35 7.16 5.07
N TYR A 164 3.25 8.42 5.51
CA TYR A 164 2.64 9.50 4.73
C TYR A 164 3.49 9.91 3.51
N SER A 165 4.75 9.48 3.42
CA SER A 165 5.56 9.71 2.22
C SER A 165 4.98 9.03 0.98
N VAL A 166 4.38 7.85 1.14
CA VAL A 166 3.76 7.07 0.06
C VAL A 166 2.64 7.89 -0.62
N PRO A 167 1.58 8.34 0.08
CA PRO A 167 0.54 9.13 -0.58
C PRO A 167 1.05 10.49 -1.07
N ILE A 168 1.95 11.17 -0.35
CA ILE A 168 2.49 12.48 -0.77
C ILE A 168 3.21 12.39 -2.11
N ILE A 169 3.96 11.30 -2.36
CA ILE A 169 4.74 11.13 -3.57
C ILE A 169 3.87 10.57 -4.71
N TRP A 170 3.13 9.50 -4.44
CA TRP A 170 2.51 8.71 -5.49
C TRP A 170 1.11 9.18 -5.88
N VAL A 171 0.35 9.82 -4.99
CA VAL A 171 -0.98 10.35 -5.34
C VAL A 171 -0.90 11.48 -6.36
N PRO A 172 -0.02 12.50 -6.22
CA PRO A 172 0.12 13.53 -7.26
C PRO A 172 0.54 12.96 -8.61
N LEU A 173 1.46 11.98 -8.62
CA LEU A 173 1.86 11.29 -9.85
C LEU A 173 0.69 10.54 -10.48
N MET A 174 -0.06 9.78 -9.69
CA MET A 174 -1.25 9.05 -10.15
C MET A 174 -2.31 10.01 -10.72
N LEU A 175 -2.58 11.13 -10.06
CA LEU A 175 -3.54 12.15 -10.54
C LEU A 175 -3.08 12.79 -11.85
N TYR A 176 -1.79 13.15 -11.95
CA TYR A 176 -1.20 13.71 -13.17
C TYR A 176 -1.31 12.73 -14.34
N LEU A 177 -0.91 11.46 -14.14
CA LEU A 177 -0.99 10.44 -15.18
C LEU A 177 -2.45 10.17 -15.57
N SER A 178 -3.35 10.08 -14.60
CA SER A 178 -4.79 9.91 -14.84
C SER A 178 -5.35 11.02 -15.72
N TRP A 179 -5.06 12.28 -15.38
CA TRP A 179 -5.47 13.44 -16.17
C TRP A 179 -4.87 13.43 -17.58
N SER A 180 -3.55 13.17 -17.68
CA SER A 180 -2.84 13.11 -18.97
C SER A 180 -3.43 12.07 -19.90
N TYR A 181 -3.63 10.84 -19.43
CA TYR A 181 -4.15 9.75 -20.26
C TYR A 181 -5.65 9.87 -20.56
N TYR A 182 -6.43 10.44 -19.65
CA TYR A 182 -7.82 10.82 -19.96
C TYR A 182 -7.88 11.81 -21.13
N ARG A 183 -7.02 12.84 -21.13
CA ARG A 183 -6.91 13.80 -22.24
C ARG A 183 -6.48 13.14 -23.55
N THR A 184 -5.54 12.18 -23.50
CA THR A 184 -5.14 11.41 -24.69
C THR A 184 -6.28 10.57 -25.25
N LEU A 185 -7.09 9.93 -24.39
CA LEU A 185 -8.29 9.19 -24.84
C LEU A 185 -9.35 10.12 -25.43
N ALA A 186 -9.58 11.29 -24.83
CA ALA A 186 -10.56 12.28 -25.30
C ALA A 186 -10.23 12.86 -26.70
N GLN A 187 -8.97 12.83 -27.12
CA GLN A 187 -8.56 13.22 -28.47
C GLN A 187 -9.00 12.21 -29.55
N GLY A 188 -9.49 11.03 -29.16
CA GLY A 188 -10.11 10.06 -30.07
C GLY A 188 -9.15 9.32 -31.01
N ASN A 189 -7.84 9.55 -30.91
CA ASN A 189 -6.83 8.94 -31.77
C ASN A 189 -5.76 8.24 -30.91
N VAL A 190 -6.04 7.02 -30.45
CA VAL A 190 -5.05 6.23 -29.69
C VAL A 190 -4.18 5.45 -30.66
N ARG A 191 -2.87 5.74 -30.67
CA ARG A 191 -1.88 4.98 -31.45
C ARG A 191 -1.65 3.63 -30.75
N LEU A 192 -1.82 2.53 -31.49
CA LEU A 192 -1.67 1.17 -30.96
C LEU A 192 -0.22 0.81 -30.65
N PHE A 193 0.69 1.14 -31.56
CA PHE A 193 2.11 0.76 -31.44
C PHE A 193 3.00 1.92 -31.89
N THR A 194 3.33 2.84 -30.99
CA THR A 194 4.35 3.87 -31.27
C THR A 194 5.77 3.30 -31.35
N SER A 195 5.99 2.09 -30.84
CA SER A 195 7.34 1.58 -30.56
C SER A 195 7.95 0.69 -31.66
N PHE A 196 7.17 0.03 -32.53
CA PHE A 196 7.76 -0.96 -33.46
C PHE A 196 7.25 -1.00 -34.92
N THR A 197 5.97 -0.75 -35.25
CA THR A 197 5.52 -0.69 -36.66
C THR A 197 4.12 -0.08 -36.82
N THR A 198 3.97 0.76 -37.85
CA THR A 198 2.76 1.22 -38.58
C THR A 198 1.72 2.05 -37.81
N GLU A 199 1.31 3.17 -38.43
CA GLU A 199 0.35 4.18 -37.95
C GLU A 199 -1.11 3.67 -37.89
N TYR A 200 -1.37 2.57 -37.18
CA TYR A 200 -2.75 2.17 -36.88
C TYR A 200 -3.20 2.88 -35.62
N SER A 201 -4.10 3.84 -35.80
CA SER A 201 -4.87 4.47 -34.72
C SER A 201 -6.22 3.78 -34.57
N VAL A 202 -6.60 3.44 -33.35
CA VAL A 202 -7.98 3.05 -33.04
C VAL A 202 -8.63 4.18 -32.25
N ALA A 203 -9.83 4.55 -32.66
CA ALA A 203 -10.66 5.46 -31.90
C ALA A 203 -11.17 4.73 -30.66
N MET A 204 -10.68 5.13 -29.50
CA MET A 204 -11.16 4.66 -28.21
C MET A 204 -11.96 5.78 -27.55
N PRO A 205 -13.22 5.58 -27.17
CA PRO A 205 -13.99 6.61 -26.50
C PRO A 205 -13.43 6.83 -25.09
N GLU A 206 -13.47 8.09 -24.64
CA GLU A 206 -13.03 8.49 -23.29
C GLU A 206 -13.79 7.75 -22.16
N SER A 207 -15.00 7.26 -22.45
CA SER A 207 -15.79 6.45 -21.52
C SER A 207 -15.13 5.11 -21.15
N THR A 208 -14.10 4.68 -21.88
CA THR A 208 -13.30 3.49 -21.50
C THR A 208 -12.37 3.74 -20.31
N PHE A 209 -12.06 5.00 -19.99
CA PHE A 209 -11.11 5.35 -18.94
C PHE A 209 -11.43 4.71 -17.58
N PRO A 210 -12.66 4.81 -17.02
CA PRO A 210 -12.95 4.22 -15.71
C PRO A 210 -12.77 2.70 -15.70
N GLY A 211 -13.15 2.02 -16.79
CA GLY A 211 -13.00 0.57 -16.90
C GLY A 211 -11.53 0.13 -16.90
N LEU A 212 -10.68 0.81 -17.66
CA LEU A 212 -9.24 0.55 -17.70
C LEU A 212 -8.54 0.91 -16.38
N PHE A 213 -8.95 2.00 -15.75
CA PHE A 213 -8.42 2.40 -14.45
C PHE A 213 -8.77 1.38 -13.36
N MET A 214 -10.03 0.93 -13.32
CA MET A 214 -10.46 -0.13 -12.40
C MET A 214 -9.77 -1.47 -12.68
N LEU A 215 -9.55 -1.80 -13.96
CA LEU A 215 -8.75 -2.97 -14.34
C LEU A 215 -7.33 -2.88 -13.76
N GLY A 216 -6.68 -1.72 -13.85
CA GLY A 216 -5.38 -1.47 -13.23
C GLY A 216 -5.37 -1.72 -11.73
N LEU A 217 -6.36 -1.20 -11.02
CA LEU A 217 -6.51 -1.39 -9.58
C LEU A 217 -6.73 -2.87 -9.20
N LEU A 218 -7.52 -3.60 -9.99
CA LEU A 218 -7.73 -5.04 -9.80
C LEU A 218 -6.46 -5.85 -10.10
N LEU A 219 -5.74 -5.53 -11.17
CA LEU A 219 -4.46 -6.15 -11.52
C LEU A 219 -3.41 -5.91 -10.43
N TRP A 220 -3.41 -4.73 -9.80
CA TRP A 220 -2.55 -4.50 -8.64
C TRP A 220 -2.82 -5.52 -7.53
N SER A 221 -4.08 -5.82 -7.20
CA SER A 221 -4.37 -6.81 -6.14
C SER A 221 -3.79 -8.20 -6.44
N LEU A 222 -3.67 -8.57 -7.73
CA LEU A 222 -3.00 -9.79 -8.15
C LEU A 222 -1.47 -9.65 -8.02
N VAL A 223 -0.91 -8.53 -8.49
CA VAL A 223 0.53 -8.25 -8.37
C VAL A 223 0.98 -8.24 -6.92
N GLU A 224 0.21 -7.63 -6.01
CA GLU A 224 0.39 -7.69 -4.56
C GLU A 224 0.53 -9.13 -4.08
N TYR A 225 -0.45 -9.98 -4.41
CA TYR A 225 -0.44 -11.39 -4.02
C TYR A 225 0.80 -12.12 -4.55
N LEU A 226 1.12 -11.93 -5.83
CA LEU A 226 2.25 -12.60 -6.48
C LEU A 226 3.60 -12.14 -5.91
N ILE A 227 3.79 -10.85 -5.72
CA ILE A 227 5.02 -10.29 -5.11
C ILE A 227 5.13 -10.77 -3.67
N HIS A 228 4.05 -10.68 -2.89
CA HIS A 228 4.09 -11.08 -1.49
C HIS A 228 4.42 -12.58 -1.36
N ARG A 229 3.79 -13.45 -2.15
CA ARG A 229 4.03 -14.89 -2.10
C ARG A 229 5.38 -15.31 -2.67
N PHE A 230 5.73 -14.86 -3.87
CA PHE A 230 6.86 -15.43 -4.61
C PHE A 230 8.16 -14.64 -4.51
N LEU A 231 8.10 -13.34 -4.18
CA LEU A 231 9.28 -12.50 -4.02
C LEU A 231 9.58 -12.20 -2.55
N PHE A 232 8.57 -11.79 -1.79
CA PHE A 232 8.74 -11.40 -0.38
C PHE A 232 8.82 -12.60 0.57
N HIS A 233 8.25 -13.75 0.20
CA HIS A 233 8.37 -15.03 0.91
C HIS A 233 9.23 -16.05 0.16
N MET A 234 10.12 -15.58 -0.73
CA MET A 234 11.08 -16.47 -1.39
C MET A 234 12.04 -17.06 -0.36
N LYS A 235 12.44 -18.32 -0.53
CA LYS A 235 13.52 -18.93 0.25
C LYS A 235 14.84 -18.72 -0.48
N PRO A 236 15.72 -17.79 -0.04
CA PRO A 236 17.01 -17.59 -0.70
C PRO A 236 17.87 -18.85 -0.54
N PRO A 237 18.74 -19.17 -1.52
CA PRO A 237 19.73 -20.24 -1.36
C PRO A 237 20.62 -20.02 -0.13
N ASN A 238 20.83 -21.08 0.65
CA ASN A 238 21.53 -21.00 1.94
C ASN A 238 23.01 -20.62 1.81
N ASP A 239 23.60 -20.81 0.64
CA ASP A 239 24.98 -20.47 0.31
C ASP A 239 25.13 -19.05 -0.27
N SER A 240 24.02 -18.36 -0.55
CA SER A 240 24.04 -17.05 -1.20
C SER A 240 23.91 -15.90 -0.20
N TYR A 241 25.06 -15.38 0.21
CA TYR A 241 25.19 -14.21 1.07
C TYR A 241 24.31 -13.03 0.62
N TYR A 242 24.42 -12.64 -0.66
CA TYR A 242 23.72 -11.47 -1.19
C TYR A 242 22.22 -11.67 -1.39
N LEU A 243 21.76 -12.88 -1.74
CA LEU A 243 20.32 -13.15 -1.87
C LEU A 243 19.62 -13.17 -0.50
N ILE A 244 20.30 -13.66 0.54
CA ILE A 244 19.80 -13.56 1.92
C ILE A 244 19.66 -12.10 2.34
N MET A 245 20.68 -11.26 2.07
CA MET A 245 20.60 -9.82 2.34
C MET A 245 19.46 -9.15 1.57
N LEU A 246 19.32 -9.47 0.28
CA LEU A 246 18.27 -8.91 -0.57
C LEU A 246 16.87 -9.26 -0.04
N HIS A 247 16.63 -10.53 0.31
CA HIS A 247 15.37 -10.95 0.93
C HIS A 247 15.12 -10.18 2.24
N PHE A 248 16.15 -10.01 3.08
CA PHE A 248 16.03 -9.29 4.34
C PHE A 248 15.61 -7.84 4.12
N VAL A 249 16.21 -7.14 3.16
CA VAL A 249 15.85 -5.74 2.86
C VAL A 249 14.45 -5.62 2.25
N MET A 250 14.04 -6.55 1.38
CA MET A 250 12.74 -6.49 0.71
C MET A 250 11.58 -6.73 1.67
N HIS A 251 11.68 -7.77 2.53
CA HIS A 251 10.55 -8.14 3.40
C HIS A 251 10.96 -8.81 4.72
N GLY A 252 12.11 -9.49 4.76
CA GLY A 252 12.54 -10.19 5.98
C GLY A 252 12.68 -9.28 7.20
N GLN A 253 13.12 -8.03 7.02
CA GLN A 253 13.20 -7.03 8.10
C GLN A 253 11.83 -6.72 8.70
N HIS A 254 10.77 -6.73 7.89
CA HIS A 254 9.41 -6.45 8.32
C HIS A 254 8.86 -7.61 9.15
N HIS A 255 9.05 -8.86 8.71
CA HIS A 255 8.72 -10.03 9.55
C HIS A 255 9.55 -10.08 10.84
N LYS A 256 10.81 -9.65 10.76
CA LYS A 256 11.69 -9.66 11.92
C LYS A 256 11.29 -8.60 12.94
N ALA A 257 10.97 -7.39 12.51
CA ALA A 257 10.59 -6.27 13.36
C ALA A 257 9.24 -5.66 12.92
N PRO A 258 8.11 -6.38 13.10
CA PRO A 258 6.81 -6.00 12.56
C PRO A 258 6.20 -4.75 13.23
N PHE A 259 6.82 -4.27 14.31
CA PHE A 259 6.40 -3.07 15.04
C PHE A 259 7.33 -1.88 14.82
N ASP A 260 8.32 -1.98 13.92
CA ASP A 260 9.13 -0.84 13.50
C ASP A 260 8.37 -0.04 12.44
N GLU A 261 7.73 1.06 12.85
CA GLU A 261 6.93 1.93 11.98
C GLU A 261 7.70 2.50 10.78
N SER A 262 9.03 2.60 10.90
CA SER A 262 9.88 3.19 9.86
C SER A 262 10.36 2.18 8.81
N ARG A 263 10.05 0.89 8.99
CA ARG A 263 10.55 -0.24 8.19
C ARG A 263 9.44 -1.09 7.59
N LEU A 264 8.22 -0.56 7.52
CA LEU A 264 7.06 -1.26 6.95
C LEU A 264 6.82 -0.90 5.49
N VAL A 265 6.59 0.39 5.22
CA VAL A 265 6.25 0.85 3.86
C VAL A 265 7.46 0.80 2.95
N PHE A 266 7.23 0.57 1.66
CA PHE A 266 8.34 0.41 0.72
C PHE A 266 9.03 1.76 0.45
N PRO A 267 10.35 1.89 0.64
CA PRO A 267 11.01 3.19 0.49
C PRO A 267 10.86 3.77 -0.93
N PRO A 268 10.63 5.10 -1.11
CA PRO A 268 10.28 5.66 -2.41
C PRO A 268 11.32 5.45 -3.52
N VAL A 269 12.61 5.45 -3.18
CA VAL A 269 13.70 5.25 -4.16
C VAL A 269 13.65 3.84 -4.76
N PRO A 270 13.75 2.73 -3.99
CA PRO A 270 13.57 1.40 -4.56
C PRO A 270 12.16 1.18 -5.14
N ALA A 271 11.12 1.76 -4.54
CA ALA A 271 9.77 1.72 -5.11
C ALA A 271 9.73 2.31 -6.54
N SER A 272 10.42 3.43 -6.78
CA SER A 272 10.45 4.07 -8.09
C SER A 272 11.02 3.18 -9.19
N LEU A 273 11.99 2.31 -8.87
CA LEU A 273 12.57 1.36 -9.83
C LEU A 273 11.54 0.31 -10.25
N VAL A 274 10.81 -0.25 -9.28
CA VAL A 274 9.75 -1.24 -9.53
C VAL A 274 8.58 -0.60 -10.29
N ILE A 275 8.17 0.60 -9.88
CA ILE A 275 7.11 1.38 -10.53
C ILE A 275 7.50 1.73 -11.97
N ALA A 276 8.75 2.17 -12.21
CA ALA A 276 9.26 2.45 -13.54
C ALA A 276 9.32 1.19 -14.41
N PHE A 277 9.72 0.04 -13.84
CA PHE A 277 9.69 -1.25 -14.54
C PHE A 277 8.27 -1.58 -15.03
N PHE A 278 7.26 -1.52 -14.16
CA PHE A 278 5.87 -1.80 -14.56
C PHE A 278 5.33 -0.77 -15.55
N TYR A 279 5.71 0.50 -15.43
CA TYR A 279 5.34 1.53 -16.39
C TYR A 279 5.88 1.20 -17.78
N VAL A 280 7.19 0.97 -17.89
CA VAL A 280 7.84 0.62 -19.17
C VAL A 280 7.27 -0.67 -19.72
N PHE A 281 7.10 -1.70 -18.89
CA PHE A 281 6.51 -2.97 -19.29
C PHE A 281 5.13 -2.76 -19.93
N LEU A 282 4.20 -2.07 -19.27
CA LEU A 282 2.87 -1.80 -19.82
C LEU A 282 2.94 -0.96 -21.10
N ARG A 283 3.87 0.00 -21.20
CA ARG A 283 4.09 0.80 -22.40
C ARG A 283 4.65 0.02 -23.59
N LEU A 284 5.29 -1.13 -23.35
CA LEU A 284 5.79 -2.00 -24.41
C LEU A 284 4.71 -2.95 -24.95
N ILE A 285 3.77 -3.38 -24.11
CA ILE A 285 2.77 -4.40 -24.47
C ILE A 285 1.36 -3.84 -24.76
N LEU A 286 1.07 -2.60 -24.36
CA LEU A 286 -0.23 -1.96 -24.55
C LEU A 286 -0.10 -0.62 -25.29
N PRO A 287 -1.15 -0.19 -26.00
CA PRO A 287 -1.23 1.16 -26.55
C PRO A 287 -1.00 2.22 -25.48
N GLU A 288 -0.38 3.34 -25.86
CA GLU A 288 0.03 4.43 -24.98
C GLU A 288 -1.00 4.80 -23.91
N ALA A 289 -2.21 5.18 -24.36
CA ALA A 289 -3.26 5.63 -23.46
C ALA A 289 -3.83 4.48 -22.61
N VAL A 290 -3.92 3.27 -23.18
CA VAL A 290 -4.45 2.08 -22.48
C VAL A 290 -3.49 1.66 -21.37
N GLY A 291 -2.21 1.45 -21.70
CA GLY A 291 -1.18 1.08 -20.74
C GLY A 291 -0.99 2.16 -19.67
N GLY A 292 -1.05 3.43 -20.07
CA GLY A 292 -1.00 4.56 -19.16
C GLY A 292 -2.15 4.61 -18.15
N THR A 293 -3.39 4.41 -18.59
CA THR A 293 -4.57 4.40 -17.71
C THR A 293 -4.57 3.18 -16.79
N VAL A 294 -4.23 1.98 -17.29
CA VAL A 294 -4.08 0.77 -16.47
C VAL A 294 -2.98 0.96 -15.43
N PHE A 295 -1.85 1.55 -15.81
CA PHE A 295 -0.77 1.86 -14.88
C PHE A 295 -1.21 2.85 -13.78
N ALA A 296 -1.93 3.92 -14.12
CA ALA A 296 -2.43 4.88 -13.14
C ALA A 296 -3.36 4.22 -12.11
N GLY A 297 -4.25 3.33 -12.55
CA GLY A 297 -5.10 2.53 -11.67
C GLY A 297 -4.30 1.57 -10.78
N GLY A 298 -3.29 0.91 -11.35
CA GLY A 298 -2.38 0.04 -10.59
C GLY A 298 -1.56 0.80 -9.56
N LEU A 299 -1.11 2.02 -9.87
CA LEU A 299 -0.39 2.89 -8.95
C LEU A 299 -1.27 3.32 -7.77
N LEU A 300 -2.55 3.62 -8.00
CA LEU A 300 -3.51 3.82 -6.91
C LEU A 300 -3.67 2.55 -6.06
N GLY A 301 -3.77 1.39 -6.71
CA GLY A 301 -3.78 0.10 -6.03
C GLY A 301 -2.60 -0.07 -5.08
N TYR A 302 -1.38 0.24 -5.53
CA TYR A 302 -0.17 0.23 -4.70
C TYR A 302 -0.27 1.13 -3.48
N VAL A 303 -0.70 2.39 -3.66
CA VAL A 303 -0.88 3.32 -2.54
C VAL A 303 -1.90 2.77 -1.54
N ILE A 304 -3.03 2.26 -2.01
CA ILE A 304 -4.06 1.67 -1.14
C ILE A 304 -3.49 0.48 -0.37
N TYR A 305 -2.76 -0.41 -1.04
CA TYR A 305 -2.11 -1.56 -0.42
C TYR A 305 -1.17 -1.15 0.72
N ASP A 306 -0.25 -0.22 0.46
CA ASP A 306 0.78 0.14 1.45
C ASP A 306 0.14 0.84 2.66
N MET A 307 -0.91 1.64 2.42
CA MET A 307 -1.68 2.30 3.50
C MET A 307 -2.53 1.31 4.29
N ILE A 308 -3.17 0.33 3.64
CA ILE A 308 -3.87 -0.75 4.34
C ILE A 308 -2.85 -1.52 5.17
N HIS A 309 -1.73 -1.94 4.59
CA HIS A 309 -0.69 -2.72 5.27
C HIS A 309 -0.19 -2.01 6.53
N TYR A 310 0.15 -0.73 6.41
CA TYR A 310 0.54 0.11 7.55
C TYR A 310 -0.57 0.18 8.61
N TYR A 311 -1.82 0.42 8.18
CA TYR A 311 -2.96 0.49 9.09
C TYR A 311 -3.27 -0.84 9.78
N LEU A 312 -3.02 -2.00 9.14
CA LEU A 312 -3.20 -3.30 9.78
C LEU A 312 -2.21 -3.48 10.94
N HIS A 313 -0.98 -2.98 10.83
CA HIS A 313 0.00 -3.03 11.93
C HIS A 313 -0.33 -2.02 13.02
N PHE A 314 -0.50 -0.75 12.67
CA PHE A 314 -0.47 0.36 13.63
C PHE A 314 -1.85 0.97 13.93
N GLY A 315 -2.86 0.69 13.10
CA GLY A 315 -4.23 1.18 13.29
C GLY A 315 -5.06 0.34 14.26
N SER A 316 -6.21 0.89 14.67
CA SER A 316 -7.18 0.23 15.54
C SER A 316 -8.54 0.10 14.83
N PRO A 317 -8.70 -0.86 13.90
CA PRO A 317 -9.96 -1.04 13.20
C PRO A 317 -11.08 -1.46 14.15
N HIS A 318 -12.29 -0.94 13.92
CA HIS A 318 -13.49 -1.28 14.69
C HIS A 318 -13.75 -2.79 14.66
N LYS A 319 -14.01 -3.37 15.84
CA LYS A 319 -14.27 -4.82 15.99
C LYS A 319 -15.41 -5.26 15.07
N GLY A 320 -15.18 -6.35 14.32
CA GLY A 320 -16.15 -6.89 13.36
C GLY A 320 -16.16 -6.21 11.99
N SER A 321 -15.43 -5.10 11.81
CA SER A 321 -15.24 -4.50 10.49
C SER A 321 -14.40 -5.39 9.57
N TYR A 322 -14.47 -5.13 8.26
CA TYR A 322 -13.61 -5.79 7.27
C TYR A 322 -12.12 -5.64 7.61
N LEU A 323 -11.66 -4.42 7.91
CA LEU A 323 -10.26 -4.14 8.28
C LEU A 323 -9.85 -4.83 9.59
N TYR A 324 -10.78 -5.05 10.52
CA TYR A 324 -10.50 -5.83 11.74
C TYR A 324 -10.21 -7.30 11.41
N HIS A 325 -10.99 -7.90 10.52
CA HIS A 325 -10.75 -9.27 10.07
C HIS A 325 -9.49 -9.39 9.21
N LEU A 326 -9.16 -8.38 8.40
CA LEU A 326 -7.89 -8.32 7.69
C LEU A 326 -6.71 -8.18 8.66
N LYS A 327 -6.81 -7.30 9.67
CA LYS A 327 -5.77 -7.16 10.70
C LYS A 327 -5.52 -8.48 11.42
N ALA A 328 -6.57 -9.14 11.89
CA ALA A 328 -6.45 -10.43 12.55
C ALA A 328 -5.82 -11.50 11.64
N HIS A 329 -6.17 -11.51 10.35
CA HIS A 329 -5.60 -12.42 9.37
C HIS A 329 -4.11 -12.13 9.11
N HIS A 330 -3.74 -10.87 8.90
CA HIS A 330 -2.36 -10.46 8.66
C HIS A 330 -1.45 -10.67 9.88
N VAL A 331 -1.96 -10.45 11.08
CA VAL A 331 -1.24 -10.79 12.31
C VAL A 331 -1.00 -12.30 12.37
N LYS A 332 -1.98 -13.14 12.04
CA LYS A 332 -1.75 -14.60 11.96
C LYS A 332 -0.70 -14.97 10.93
N HIS A 333 -0.66 -14.29 9.78
CA HIS A 333 0.40 -14.46 8.79
C HIS A 333 1.79 -14.21 9.41
N HIS A 334 1.97 -13.12 10.15
CA HIS A 334 3.25 -12.79 10.80
C HIS A 334 3.70 -13.79 11.86
N PHE A 335 2.78 -14.24 12.72
CA PHE A 335 3.14 -14.94 13.97
C PHE A 335 2.85 -16.44 13.99
N ALA A 336 2.01 -16.95 13.09
CA ALA A 336 1.55 -18.34 13.12
C ALA A 336 1.62 -19.07 11.77
N HIS A 337 1.32 -18.38 10.67
CA HIS A 337 1.11 -18.98 9.36
C HIS A 337 1.83 -18.20 8.26
N GLN A 338 3.16 -18.09 8.34
CA GLN A 338 3.97 -17.30 7.40
C GLN A 338 3.90 -17.80 5.95
N GLN A 339 3.54 -19.08 5.76
CA GLN A 339 3.38 -19.70 4.44
C GLN A 339 1.93 -19.64 3.92
N SER A 340 1.09 -18.77 4.47
CA SER A 340 -0.32 -18.58 4.09
C SER A 340 -0.76 -17.14 4.35
N GLY A 341 -1.83 -16.69 3.71
CA GLY A 341 -2.40 -15.35 3.91
C GLY A 341 -1.55 -14.26 3.28
N PHE A 342 -1.23 -14.40 2.00
CA PHE A 342 -0.40 -13.45 1.25
C PHE A 342 -1.20 -12.22 0.78
N GLY A 343 -2.53 -12.27 0.78
CA GLY A 343 -3.37 -11.11 0.49
C GLY A 343 -3.44 -10.15 1.69
N ILE A 344 -2.97 -8.92 1.49
CA ILE A 344 -2.99 -7.85 2.51
C ILE A 344 -4.24 -6.99 2.36
N SER A 345 -4.49 -6.51 1.13
CA SER A 345 -5.65 -5.68 0.80
C SER A 345 -6.93 -6.49 0.73
N THR A 346 -6.84 -7.76 0.36
CA THR A 346 -7.97 -8.69 0.20
C THR A 346 -7.54 -10.14 0.28
N LYS A 347 -8.41 -11.01 0.81
CA LYS A 347 -8.20 -12.48 0.87
C LYS A 347 -8.63 -13.22 -0.41
N PHE A 348 -9.04 -12.49 -1.45
CA PHE A 348 -9.59 -13.08 -2.67
C PHE A 348 -8.61 -14.06 -3.34
N TRP A 349 -7.36 -13.64 -3.55
CA TRP A 349 -6.34 -14.47 -4.18
C TRP A 349 -5.90 -15.63 -3.29
N ASP A 350 -5.94 -15.48 -1.96
CA ASP A 350 -5.70 -16.59 -1.04
C ASP A 350 -6.76 -17.69 -1.15
N HIS A 351 -8.03 -17.34 -1.37
CA HIS A 351 -9.07 -18.34 -1.64
C HIS A 351 -8.82 -19.02 -2.98
N PHE A 352 -8.54 -18.23 -4.03
CA PHE A 352 -8.35 -18.75 -5.39
C PHE A 352 -7.15 -19.69 -5.50
N PHE A 353 -6.04 -19.37 -4.85
CA PHE A 353 -4.79 -20.14 -4.90
C PHE A 353 -4.59 -21.07 -3.69
N HIS A 354 -5.64 -21.27 -2.87
CA HIS A 354 -5.63 -22.17 -1.71
C HIS A 354 -4.53 -21.86 -0.68
N THR A 355 -4.26 -20.58 -0.42
CA THR A 355 -3.31 -20.11 0.60
C THR A 355 -3.99 -19.38 1.75
N LEU A 356 -5.31 -19.56 1.92
CA LEU A 356 -6.05 -18.95 3.03
C LEU A 356 -5.61 -19.52 4.39
N ILE A 357 -5.40 -18.64 5.38
CA ILE A 357 -5.11 -19.07 6.74
C ILE A 357 -6.36 -19.79 7.31
N PRO A 358 -6.21 -21.03 7.83
CA PRO A 358 -7.33 -21.76 8.43
C PRO A 358 -7.99 -20.95 9.56
N GLU A 359 -9.31 -20.89 9.54
CA GLU A 359 -10.05 -20.40 10.69
C GLU A 359 -10.01 -21.47 11.76
N GLU A 360 -9.41 -21.17 12.92
CA GLU A 360 -9.55 -22.06 14.07
C GLU A 360 -11.02 -22.06 14.51
N PRO A 361 -11.66 -23.23 14.66
CA PRO A 361 -13.02 -23.28 15.16
C PRO A 361 -13.03 -22.68 16.56
N HIS A 362 -13.78 -21.60 16.75
CA HIS A 362 -14.09 -21.11 18.08
C HIS A 362 -14.69 -22.27 18.88
N PRO A 363 -14.13 -22.65 20.04
CA PRO A 363 -14.77 -23.65 20.88
C PRO A 363 -16.17 -23.13 21.19
N LYS A 364 -17.19 -23.87 20.74
CA LYS A 364 -18.57 -23.62 21.14
C LYS A 364 -18.59 -23.79 22.65
N ILE A 365 -18.71 -22.68 23.37
CA ILE A 365 -19.05 -22.72 24.79
C ILE A 365 -20.48 -23.26 24.82
N GLN A 366 -20.60 -24.55 25.13
CA GLN A 366 -21.87 -25.21 25.43
C GLN A 366 -22.24 -24.95 26.88
#